data_AF-A0A3M1DAR5-F1
#
_entry.id   AF-A0A3M1DAR5-F1
#
_cell.length_a   1.000
_cell.length_b   1.000
_cell.length_c   1.000
_cell.angle_alpha   90.00
_cell.angle_beta   90.00
_cell.angle_gamma   90.00
#
_symmetry.space_group_name_H-M   'P 1'
#
loop_
_entity.id
_entity.type
_entity.pdbx_description
1 polymer ?
#
loop_
_entity_poly.entity_id
_entity_poly.type
_entity_poly.pdbx_seq_one_letter_code
_entity_poly.pdbx_strand_id
1 'polypeptide(L)' 'MQKRHEKHGFSELVEALECDGCGARYGPADVELFCPACGPSRGTLTILYDYDRVAGQLNRRTLEANGDFSQWRYLPLLPV' A
#
# COMPACT_ATOMS: atom_id res chain seq x y z
N MET A 1 25.42 5.30 -1.60
CA MET A 1 25.35 4.03 -2.35
C MET A 1 23.90 3.54 -2.31
N GLN A 2 23.07 4.16 -3.14
CA GLN A 2 21.62 3.92 -3.21
C GLN A 2 21.39 2.57 -3.89
N LYS A 3 21.09 1.51 -3.13
CA LYS A 3 20.68 0.24 -3.73
C LYS A 3 19.28 0.45 -4.32
N ARG A 4 19.19 0.18 -5.63
CA ARG A 4 17.97 0.11 -6.43
C ARG A 4 17.05 -0.92 -5.76
N HIS A 5 15.97 -0.47 -5.13
CA HIS A 5 14.88 -1.37 -4.75
C HIS A 5 14.08 -1.68 -6.02
N GLU A 6 13.84 -2.97 -6.19
CA GLU A 6 13.32 -3.60 -7.39
C GLU A 6 11.97 -3.07 -7.85
N LYS A 7 11.76 -3.21 -9.16
CA LYS A 7 10.63 -2.68 -9.91
C LYS A 7 9.34 -3.40 -9.52
N HIS A 8 8.28 -2.60 -9.30
CA HIS A 8 6.85 -2.98 -9.21
C HIS A 8 6.36 -3.47 -7.85
N GLY A 9 6.64 -2.75 -6.76
CA GLY A 9 6.22 -3.13 -5.41
C GLY A 9 5.54 -1.99 -4.66
N PHE A 10 4.47 -2.34 -3.93
CA PHE A 10 3.76 -1.46 -3.00
C PHE A 10 4.70 -0.78 -2.00
N SER A 11 4.29 0.37 -1.47
CA SER A 11 4.96 1.10 -0.38
C SER A 11 5.35 0.19 0.79
N GLU A 12 6.53 0.42 1.39
CA GLU A 12 7.03 -0.24 2.62
C GLU A 12 6.10 -0.06 3.84
N LEU A 13 5.04 0.73 3.71
CA LEU A 13 4.00 0.99 4.70
C LEU A 13 2.81 0.02 4.58
N VAL A 14 2.77 -0.82 3.55
CA VAL A 14 1.76 -1.87 3.41
C VAL A 14 2.14 -3.07 4.28
N GLU A 15 1.24 -3.46 5.18
CA GLU A 15 1.37 -4.63 6.04
C GLU A 15 0.95 -5.91 5.31
N ALA A 16 -0.20 -5.87 4.62
CA ALA A 16 -0.74 -7.02 3.88
C ALA A 16 -1.81 -6.61 2.87
N LEU A 17 -2.18 -7.54 2.00
CA LEU A 17 -3.37 -7.53 1.18
C LEU A 17 -4.36 -8.56 1.76
N GLU A 18 -5.58 -8.15 2.08
CA GLU A 18 -6.62 -9.04 2.63
C GLU A 18 -7.75 -9.24 1.62
N CYS A 19 -8.15 -10.49 1.38
CA CYS A 19 -9.25 -10.79 0.47
C CYS A 19 -10.61 -10.53 1.14
N ASP A 20 -11.43 -9.67 0.53
CA ASP A 20 -12.78 -9.37 1.05
C ASP A 20 -13.72 -10.61 1.03
N GLY A 21 -13.44 -11.57 0.14
CA GLY A 21 -14.26 -12.75 -0.05
C GLY A 21 -13.98 -13.91 0.93
N CYS A 22 -12.73 -14.07 1.39
CA CYS A 22 -12.35 -15.19 2.27
C CYS A 22 -11.46 -14.83 3.46
N GLY A 23 -11.03 -13.56 3.58
CA GLY A 23 -10.14 -13.10 4.65
C GLY A 23 -8.69 -13.56 4.54
N ALA A 24 -8.30 -14.25 3.46
CA ALA A 24 -6.92 -14.66 3.26
C ALA A 24 -6.00 -13.44 3.12
N ARG A 25 -4.83 -13.51 3.76
CA ARG A 25 -3.82 -12.45 3.74
C ARG A 25 -2.64 -12.83 2.87
N TYR A 26 -2.15 -11.86 2.12
CA TYR A 26 -1.05 -11.99 1.18
C TYR A 26 -0.06 -10.84 1.39
N GLY A 27 1.22 -11.09 1.20
CA GLY A 27 2.20 -10.04 0.99
C GLY A 27 1.94 -9.29 -0.33
N PRO A 28 2.43 -8.06 -0.48
CA PRO A 28 2.20 -7.27 -1.69
C PRO A 28 2.81 -7.86 -2.97
N ALA A 29 3.76 -8.80 -2.84
CA ALA A 29 4.39 -9.52 -3.95
C ALA A 29 3.88 -10.97 -4.11
N ASP A 30 2.97 -11.42 -3.25
CA ASP A 30 2.50 -12.82 -3.25
C ASP A 30 1.41 -13.07 -4.30
N VAL A 31 0.74 -12.01 -4.75
CA VAL A 31 -0.42 -12.05 -5.66
C VAL A 31 -0.37 -10.87 -6.63
N GLU A 32 -0.86 -11.06 -7.86
CA GLU A 32 -0.85 -9.99 -8.87
C GLU A 32 -2.01 -8.99 -8.69
N LEU A 33 -3.26 -9.46 -8.76
CA LEU A 33 -4.44 -8.58 -8.81
C LEU A 33 -5.66 -9.09 -8.03
N PHE A 34 -5.74 -10.39 -7.74
CA PHE A 34 -6.87 -10.98 -7.04
C PHE A 34 -6.45 -12.19 -6.22
N CYS A 35 -7.26 -12.53 -5.21
CA CYS A 35 -7.10 -13.73 -4.41
C CYS A 35 -7.23 -15.00 -5.27
N PRO A 36 -6.20 -15.86 -5.36
CA PRO A 36 -6.22 -17.05 -6.21
C PRO A 36 -7.27 -18.07 -5.78
N ALA A 37 -7.64 -18.10 -4.49
CA ALA A 37 -8.67 -19.00 -3.97
C ALA A 37 -10.10 -18.56 -4.35
N CYS A 38 -10.36 -17.26 -4.43
CA CYS A 38 -11.70 -16.71 -4.71
C CYS A 38 -11.93 -16.38 -6.19
N GLY A 39 -10.84 -16.25 -6.96
CA GLY A 39 -10.86 -15.91 -8.38
C GLY A 39 -11.18 -14.42 -8.65
N PRO A 40 -11.17 -13.99 -9.92
CA PRO A 40 -11.22 -12.56 -10.27
C PRO A 40 -12.51 -11.84 -9.85
N SER A 41 -13.65 -12.54 -9.80
CA SER A 41 -14.95 -11.90 -9.53
C SER A 41 -15.27 -11.72 -8.05
N ARG A 42 -14.63 -12.48 -7.15
CA ARG A 42 -14.86 -12.43 -5.69
C ARG A 42 -13.58 -12.22 -4.88
N GLY A 43 -12.44 -12.14 -5.56
CA GLY A 43 -11.12 -12.09 -4.96
C GLY A 43 -10.55 -10.68 -4.86
N THR A 44 -11.38 -9.65 -4.70
CA THR A 44 -10.91 -8.29 -4.43
C THR A 44 -10.00 -8.30 -3.19
N LEU A 45 -8.90 -7.56 -3.29
CA LEU A 45 -7.90 -7.45 -2.24
C LEU A 45 -7.91 -6.01 -1.68
N THR A 46 -8.13 -5.90 -0.39
CA THR A 46 -8.00 -4.66 0.38
C THR A 46 -6.56 -4.49 0.86
N ILE A 47 -5.99 -3.30 0.68
CA ILE A 47 -4.64 -2.97 1.16
C ILE A 47 -4.71 -2.58 2.63
N LEU A 48 -3.94 -3.27 3.48
CA LEU A 48 -3.79 -2.96 4.89
C LEU A 48 -2.46 -2.21 5.11
N TYR A 49 -2.52 -1.01 5.68
CA TYR A 49 -1.35 -0.19 6.00
C TYR A 49 -0.99 -0.27 7.48
N ASP A 50 0.30 -0.18 7.78
CA ASP A 50 0.78 0.14 9.13
C ASP A 50 0.54 1.63 9.42
N TYR A 51 -0.62 1.93 9.99
CA TYR A 51 -1.04 3.30 10.23
C TYR A 51 -0.18 4.04 11.26
N ASP A 52 0.46 3.33 12.19
CA ASP A 52 1.38 3.94 13.14
C ASP A 52 2.62 4.46 12.43
N ARG A 53 3.19 3.66 11.51
CA ARG A 53 4.30 4.11 10.65
C ARG A 53 3.87 5.20 9.67
N VAL A 54 2.66 5.09 9.09
CA VAL A 54 2.12 6.14 8.20
C VAL A 54 2.01 7.46 8.95
N ALA A 55 1.45 7.49 10.16
CA ALA A 55 1.26 8.72 10.94
C ALA A 55 2.59 9.44 11.24
N GLY A 56 3.70 8.70 11.34
CA GLY A 56 5.04 9.25 11.48
C GLY A 56 5.53 10.04 10.24
N GLN A 57 5.01 9.74 9.05
CA GLN A 57 5.44 10.36 7.78
C GLN A 57 4.38 11.32 7.22
N LEU A 58 3.12 10.93 7.27
CA LEU A 58 1.98 11.67 6.76
C LEU A 58 1.06 12.07 7.91
N ASN A 59 1.10 13.35 8.26
CA ASN A 59 0.25 13.94 9.29
C ASN A 59 -0.02 15.41 8.95
N ARG A 60 -0.86 16.06 9.77
CA ARG A 60 -1.23 17.46 9.55
C ARG A 60 -0.02 18.38 9.40
N ARG A 61 0.99 18.23 10.26
CA ARG A 61 2.18 19.09 10.24
C ARG A 61 3.03 18.86 8.99
N THR A 62 3.26 17.61 8.60
CA THR A 62 4.03 17.30 7.38
C THR A 62 3.30 17.75 6.12
N LEU A 63 1.96 17.67 6.11
CA LEU A 63 1.13 18.17 5.02
C LEU A 63 1.14 19.70 4.94
N GLU A 64 0.96 20.42 6.05
CA GLU A 64 0.99 21.89 6.08
C GLU A 64 2.34 22.45 5.59
N ALA A 65 3.44 21.76 5.90
CA ALA A 65 4.78 22.12 5.46
C ALA A 65 5.09 21.72 4.01
N ASN A 66 4.26 20.89 3.38
CA ASN A 66 4.47 20.43 2.01
C ASN A 66 3.69 21.28 1.00
N GLY A 67 4.43 22.08 0.22
CA GLY A 67 3.90 22.94 -0.84
C GLY A 67 3.60 22.24 -2.17
N ASP A 68 3.84 20.93 -2.29
CA ASP A 68 3.37 20.14 -3.43
C ASP A 68 1.87 19.89 -3.30
N PHE A 69 1.08 20.43 -4.24
CA PHE A 69 -0.38 20.28 -4.28
C PHE A 69 -0.85 19.18 -5.25
N SER A 70 0.06 18.37 -5.78
CA SER A 70 -0.29 17.18 -6.54
C SER A 70 -0.66 16.01 -5.62
N GLN A 71 -1.10 14.88 -6.18
CA GLN A 71 -1.34 13.67 -5.39
C GLN A 71 -0.08 13.13 -4.69
N TRP A 72 1.12 13.48 -5.17
CA TRP A 72 2.38 12.92 -4.68
C TRP A 72 2.71 13.31 -3.24
N ARG A 73 2.09 14.37 -2.70
CA ARG A 73 2.17 14.70 -1.27
C ARG A 73 1.61 13.60 -0.35
N TYR A 74 0.81 12.67 -0.89
CA TYR A 74 0.23 11.53 -0.18
C TYR A 74 0.95 10.21 -0.47
N LEU A 75 2.15 10.25 -1.06
CA LEU A 75 2.93 9.06 -1.42
C LEU A 75 2.97 7.96 -0.34
N PRO A 76 3.05 8.25 0.98
CA PRO A 76 2.97 7.21 2.01
C PRO A 76 1.74 6.30 1.95
N LEU A 77 0.63 6.78 1.39
CA LEU A 77 -0.63 6.04 1.21
C LEU A 77 -0.90 5.64 -0.24
N LEU A 78 -0.05 6.03 -1.20
CA LEU A 78 -0.29 5.69 -2.60
C LEU A 78 0.25 4.27 -2.89
N PRO A 79 -0.52 3.41 -3.58
CA PRO A 79 -0.08 2.08 -3.99
C PRO A 79 0.67 2.14 -5.32
N VAL A 80 1.83 2.80 -5.35
CA VAL A 80 2.64 3.09 -6.56
C VAL A 80 4.10 2.67 -6.42
#